data_AF-A0A1I3KR64-F1
#
_entry.id   AF-A0A1I3KR64-F1
#
_cell.length_a   1.000
_cell.length_b   1.000
_cell.length_c   1.000
_cell.angle_alpha   90.00
_cell.angle_beta   90.00
_cell.angle_gamma   90.00
#
_symmetry.space_group_name_H-M   'P 1'
#
loop_
_entity.id
_entity.type
_entity.pdbx_description
1 polymer ?
#
loop_
_entity_poly.entity_id
_entity_poly.type
_entity_poly.pdbx_seq_one_letter_code
_entity_poly.pdbx_strand_id
1 'polypeptide(L)' 'MLLMNINSGMKVRFHPIIGGRHDGNLYEVRCIGKLYGRDYAWLEGKADPVDMRALSKPQPGQDNYVGSRLNVYLPD' A
#
# COMPACT_ATOMS: atom_id res chain seq x y z
N MET A 1 7.98 15.47 -4.22
CA MET A 1 7.48 14.30 -3.48
C MET A 1 6.04 14.06 -3.92
N LEU A 2 5.80 13.03 -4.74
CA LEU A 2 4.44 12.67 -5.16
C LEU A 2 3.68 12.13 -3.93
N LEU A 3 2.68 12.87 -3.46
CA LEU A 3 1.69 12.36 -2.50
C LEU A 3 1.09 11.09 -3.10
N MET A 4 1.44 9.93 -2.54
CA MET A 4 0.83 8.68 -2.94
C MET A 4 -0.63 8.71 -2.49
N ASN A 5 -1.55 8.90 -3.44
CA ASN A 5 -2.99 8.69 -3.24
C ASN A 5 -3.25 7.19 -3.02
N ILE A 6 -3.01 6.70 -1.81
CA ILE A 6 -3.49 5.41 -1.31
C ILE A 6 -4.91 5.64 -0.80
N ASN A 7 -5.85 4.79 -1.21
CA ASN A 7 -7.26 4.86 -0.85
C ASN A 7 -7.77 3.51 -0.33
N SER A 8 -8.93 3.51 0.31
CA SER A 8 -9.62 2.26 0.68
C SER A 8 -9.94 1.40 -0.56
N GLY A 9 -9.90 0.08 -0.39
CA GLY A 9 -10.03 -0.92 -1.44
C GLY A 9 -8.76 -1.15 -2.27
N MET A 10 -7.70 -0.37 -2.07
CA MET A 10 -6.44 -0.60 -2.78
C MET A 10 -5.60 -1.68 -2.10
N LYS A 11 -4.94 -2.51 -2.90
CA LYS A 11 -3.87 -3.39 -2.44
C LYS A 11 -2.57 -2.59 -2.29
N VAL A 12 -1.85 -2.78 -1.20
CA VAL A 12 -0.59 -2.10 -0.87
C VAL A 12 0.42 -3.09 -0.28
N ARG A 13 1.71 -2.80 -0.44
CA ARG A 13 2.78 -3.48 0.27
C ARG A 13 3.05 -2.77 1.60
N PHE A 14 3.23 -3.56 2.65
CA PHE A 14 3.67 -3.07 3.96
C PHE A 14 5.18 -3.22 4.12
N HIS A 15 5.85 -2.15 4.56
CA HIS A 15 7.29 -2.11 4.84
C HIS A 15 7.49 -1.76 6.32
N PRO A 16 7.96 -2.70 7.15
CA PRO A 16 8.25 -2.40 8.54
C PRO A 16 9.34 -1.31 8.63
N ILE A 17 9.02 -0.19 9.30
CA ILE A 17 9.90 0.98 9.40
C ILE A 17 11.16 0.67 10.24
N ILE A 18 11.09 -0.29 11.18
CA ILE A 18 12.22 -0.71 12.02
C ILE A 18 12.35 -2.23 12.00
N GLY A 19 13.41 -2.74 11.36
CA GLY A 19 13.99 -4.08 11.58
C GLY A 19 13.09 -5.31 11.36
N GLY A 20 11.85 -5.13 10.89
CA GLY A 20 10.89 -6.21 10.75
C GLY A 20 11.15 -7.05 9.50
N ARG A 21 10.83 -8.35 9.58
CA ARG A 21 10.88 -9.24 8.41
C ARG A 21 9.79 -8.81 7.43
N HIS A 22 10.19 -8.49 6.19
CA HIS A 22 9.24 -8.29 5.10
C HIS A 22 8.56 -9.62 4.81
N ASP A 23 7.24 -9.66 4.91
CA ASP A 23 6.45 -10.83 4.57
C ASP A 23 6.12 -10.89 3.07
N GLY A 24 6.36 -9.79 2.34
CA GLY A 24 6.20 -9.72 0.88
C GLY A 24 4.74 -9.75 0.41
N ASN A 25 3.77 -9.78 1.33
CA ASN A 25 2.38 -9.86 0.98
C ASN A 25 1.80 -8.50 0.61
N LEU A 26 0.73 -8.57 -0.18
CA LEU A 26 -0.15 -7.45 -0.44
C LEU A 26 -1.31 -7.48 0.55
N TYR A 27 -1.64 -6.30 1.06
CA TYR A 27 -2.73 -6.08 1.98
C TYR A 27 -3.74 -5.12 1.38
N GLU A 28 -5.03 -5.37 1.59
CA GLU A 28 -6.07 -4.43 1.17
C GLU A 28 -6.28 -3.36 2.23
N VAL A 29 -6.36 -2.10 1.80
CA VAL A 29 -6.67 -0.97 2.69
C VAL A 29 -8.17 -0.97 2.98
N ARG A 30 -8.57 -1.26 4.21
CA ARG A 30 -9.97 -1.20 4.65
C ARG A 30 -10.44 0.25 4.76
N CYS A 31 -9.68 1.07 5.49
CA CYS A 31 -9.97 2.48 5.68
C CYS A 31 -8.70 3.27 6.02
N ILE A 32 -8.80 4.58 5.90
CA ILE A 32 -7.73 5.54 6.19
C ILE A 32 -8.26 6.54 7.21
N GLY A 33 -7.43 6.89 8.18
CA GLY A 33 -7.80 7.82 9.23
C GLY A 33 -6.58 8.50 9.83
N LYS A 34 -6.83 9.56 10.61
CA LYS A 34 -5.77 10.28 11.32
C LYS A 34 -5.68 9.80 12.76
N LEU A 35 -4.46 9.45 13.16
CA LEU A 35 -4.13 9.10 14.54
C LEU A 35 -2.88 9.90 14.96
N TYR A 36 -2.96 10.61 16.10
CA TYR A 36 -1.88 11.48 16.59
C TYR A 36 -1.32 12.46 15.53
N GLY A 37 -2.20 13.05 14.71
CA GLY A 37 -1.83 14.03 13.68
C GLY A 37 -1.11 13.43 12.46
N ARG A 38 -1.04 12.10 12.33
CA ARG A 38 -0.48 11.39 11.18
C ARG A 38 -1.54 10.53 10.51
N ASP A 39 -1.39 10.29 9.22
CA ASP A 39 -2.29 9.44 8.45
C ASP A 39 -1.88 7.97 8.56
N TYR A 40 -2.86 7.12 8.89
CA TYR A 40 -2.71 5.68 9.04
C TYR A 40 -3.75 4.96 8.19
N ALA A 41 -3.40 3.75 7.77
CA ALA A 41 -4.27 2.84 7.05
C ALA A 41 -4.51 1.57 7.89
N TRP A 42 -5.76 1.14 7.94
CA TRP A 42 -6.13 -0.16 8.48
C TRP A 42 -6.11 -1.17 7.35
N LEU A 43 -5.29 -2.19 7.50
CA LEU A 43 -5.10 -3.23 6.50
C LEU A 43 -5.91 -4.47 6.88
N GLU A 44 -6.59 -5.05 5.91
CA GLU A 44 -7.25 -6.35 6.10
C GLU A 44 -6.22 -7.41 6.49
N GLY A 45 -6.47 -8.14 7.58
CA GLY A 45 -5.56 -9.14 8.13
C GLY A 45 -4.44 -8.61 9.05
N LYS A 46 -4.38 -7.30 9.32
CA LYS A 46 -3.53 -6.71 10.38
C LYS A 46 -4.39 -6.19 11.51
N ALA A 47 -3.97 -6.47 12.75
CA ALA A 47 -4.66 -5.97 13.94
C ALA A 47 -4.42 -4.47 14.15
N ASP A 48 -3.21 -4.00 13.88
CA ASP A 48 -2.78 -2.63 14.16
C ASP A 48 -2.85 -1.73 12.90
N PRO A 49 -3.18 -0.44 13.07
CA PRO A 49 -3.08 0.54 12.00
C PRO A 49 -1.62 0.74 11.59
N VAL A 50 -1.41 0.88 10.29
CA VAL A 50 -0.09 1.04 9.68
C VAL A 50 0.10 2.48 9.22
N ASP A 51 1.23 3.09 9.58
CA ASP A 51 1.58 4.44 9.13
C ASP A 51 1.63 4.45 7.59
N MET A 52 0.99 5.41 6.94
CA MET A 52 0.95 5.47 5.48
C MET A 52 2.34 5.55 4.83
N ARG A 53 3.36 6.02 5.56
CA ARG A 53 4.76 6.06 5.11
C ARG A 53 5.40 4.67 5.02
N ALA A 54 4.85 3.69 5.74
CA ALA A 54 5.24 2.28 5.63
C ALA A 54 4.62 1.59 4.41
N LEU A 55 3.73 2.26 3.67
CA LEU A 55 3.00 1.67 2.57
C LEU A 55 3.56 2.08 1.23
N SER A 56 3.59 1.14 0.28
CA SER A 56 3.83 1.47 -1.12
C SER A 56 2.76 0.87 -2.00
N LYS A 57 2.57 1.49 -3.18
CA LYS A 57 1.81 0.85 -4.25
C LYS A 57 2.46 -0.49 -4.63
N PRO A 58 1.68 -1.47 -5.06
CA PRO A 58 2.24 -2.70 -5.60
C PRO A 58 3.00 -2.36 -6.88
N GLN A 59 4.11 -3.05 -7.12
CA GLN A 59 4.98 -2.82 -8.27
C GLN A 59 4.56 -3.75 -9.42
N PRO A 60 4.13 -3.21 -10.58
CA PRO A 60 3.78 -4.03 -11.74
C PRO A 60 5.01 -4.86 -12.17
N GLY A 61 4.84 -6.19 -12.23
CA GLY A 61 5.89 -7.14 -12.62
C GLY A 61 6.59 -7.86 -11.46
N GLN A 62 6.52 -7.34 -10.23
CA GLN A 62 6.96 -8.07 -9.02
C GLN A 62 5.78 -8.61 -8.21
N ASP A 63 4.67 -7.87 -8.24
CA ASP A 63 3.42 -8.27 -7.64
C ASP A 63 2.53 -8.81 -8.76
N ASN A 64 2.28 -10.13 -8.77
CA ASN A 64 1.45 -10.78 -9.77
C ASN A 64 0.01 -10.24 -9.70
N TYR A 65 -0.26 -9.18 -10.46
CA TYR A 65 -1.60 -8.72 -10.78
C TYR A 65 -2.22 -9.66 -11.81
N VAL A 66 -2.89 -10.72 -11.36
CA VAL A 66 -3.87 -11.38 -12.21
C VAL A 66 -5.13 -10.51 -12.20
N GLY A 67 -5.24 -9.63 -13.19
CA GLY A 67 -6.48 -8.93 -13.51
C GLY A 67 -6.38 -7.42 -13.60
N SER A 68 -5.96 -6.90 -14.76
CA SER A 68 -6.83 -6.09 -15.62
C SER A 68 -5.99 -5.39 -16.68
N ARG A 69 -6.27 -5.74 -17.95
CA ARG A 69 -5.91 -4.97 -19.14
C ARG A 69 -6.29 -3.50 -18.93
N LEU A 70 -5.33 -2.60 -18.78
CA LEU A 70 -5.51 -1.20 -19.14
C LEU A 70 -4.22 -0.70 -19.78
N ASN A 71 -4.39 -0.27 -21.03
CA ASN A 71 -3.45 0.51 -21.81
C ASN A 71 -2.95 1.74 -21.04
N VAL A 72 -1.90 2.37 -21.61
CA VAL A 72 -1.54 3.81 -21.49
C VAL A 72 -0.49 4.10 -20.38
N TYR A 73 0.68 4.74 -20.56
CA TYR A 73 1.43 5.44 -21.63
C TYR A 73 2.94 5.29 -21.29
N LEU A 74 3.81 5.01 -22.27
CA LEU A 74 5.26 5.22 -22.18
C LEU A 74 5.56 6.63 -22.72
N PRO A 75 6.32 7.50 -22.02
CA PRO A 75 6.97 8.63 -22.66
C PRO A 75 8.34 8.23 -23.21
N ASP A 76 8.66 8.75 -24.39
CA ASP A 76 9.98 8.73 -25.06
C ASP A 76 11.08 9.32 -24.16
#